data_AF-A0A8H3DJ02-F1
#
_entry.id   AF-A0A8H3DJ02-F1
#
_cell.length_a   1.000
_cell.length_b   1.000
_cell.length_c   1.000
_cell.angle_alpha   90.00
_cell.angle_beta   90.00
_cell.angle_gamma   90.00
#
_symmetry.space_group_name_H-M   'P 1'
#
loop_
_entity.id
_entity.type
_entity.pdbx_description
1 polymer ?
#
loop_
_entity_poly.entity_id
_entity_poly.type
_entity_poly.pdbx_seq_one_letter_code
_entity_poly.pdbx_strand_id
1 'polypeptide(L)'
;MQVIQFENGTWVLPSGTVRSHYKGEQLANIFKESEGRFQHVIVEDMTIDGAFDEAVKDVQGVLHLACPTTFIADDPQELIGPALNGTLSVLRSIEKHAPDVRRVVYTSSAAAIIDEGKPLGTIFTDDDWNELSVKEVEEKGKNAGKHKYRASKVLAERAAWSEAKKQGHWDLVAIHPVVTLGPIIHPVSRPSQLNTSISMLYNIISKKDAELSQEELLTFK
;
A
#
# COMPACT_ATOMS: atom_id res chain seq x y z
N MET A 1 0.44 -5.74 6.80
CA MET A 1 1.78 -5.39 7.31
C MET A 1 2.61 -6.66 7.32
N GLN A 2 3.90 -6.60 7.02
CA GLN A 2 4.84 -7.67 7.35
C GLN A 2 5.87 -7.11 8.32
N VAL A 3 6.46 -7.98 9.12
CA VAL A 3 7.54 -7.60 10.03
C VAL A 3 8.77 -8.42 9.74
N ILE A 4 9.93 -7.90 10.11
CA ILE A 4 11.22 -8.53 9.90
C ILE A 4 11.91 -8.65 11.25
N GLN A 5 12.46 -9.84 11.51
CA GLN A 5 13.32 -10.11 12.66
C GLN A 5 14.73 -10.47 12.21
N PHE A 6 15.73 -10.19 13.04
CA PHE A 6 17.10 -10.63 12.84
C PHE A 6 17.40 -11.81 13.77
N GLU A 7 17.49 -13.00 13.21
CA GLU A 7 17.70 -14.24 13.95
C GLU A 7 18.93 -14.98 13.40
N ASN A 8 19.81 -15.44 14.29
CA ASN A 8 20.97 -16.29 13.94
C ASN A 8 21.83 -15.74 12.78
N GLY A 9 22.00 -14.41 12.71
CA GLY A 9 22.80 -13.75 11.66
C GLY A 9 22.09 -13.55 10.32
N THR A 10 20.80 -13.87 10.21
CA THR A 10 20.00 -13.71 8.98
C THR A 10 18.71 -12.94 9.26
N TRP A 11 18.26 -12.14 8.29
CA TRP A 11 16.93 -11.53 8.35
C TRP A 11 15.86 -12.56 8.00
N VAL A 12 14.90 -12.74 8.88
CA VAL A 12 13.74 -13.60 8.68
C VAL A 12 12.48 -12.74 8.60
N LEU A 13 11.47 -13.25 7.88
CA LEU A 13 10.13 -12.66 7.85
C LEU A 13 9.24 -13.52 8.75
N PRO A 14 9.28 -13.28 10.08
CA PRO A 14 8.66 -14.16 11.06
C PRO A 14 7.15 -14.11 10.97
N SER A 15 6.56 -12.98 10.55
CA SER A 15 5.11 -12.88 10.46
C SER A 15 4.58 -11.83 9.47
N GLY A 16 3.36 -12.08 9.00
CA GLY A 16 2.56 -11.13 8.22
C GLY A 16 1.14 -10.98 8.79
N THR A 17 0.55 -9.81 8.65
CA THR A 17 -0.84 -9.58 9.07
C THR A 17 -1.82 -9.88 7.96
N VAL A 18 -2.95 -10.50 8.31
CA VAL A 18 -4.05 -10.84 7.40
C VAL A 18 -5.39 -10.47 8.02
N ARG A 19 -6.39 -10.21 7.17
CA ARG A 19 -7.75 -9.84 7.62
C ARG A 19 -8.61 -11.01 8.10
N SER A 20 -8.17 -12.25 7.87
CA SER A 20 -8.93 -13.43 8.27
C SER A 20 -8.07 -14.68 8.35
N HIS A 21 -8.50 -15.64 9.16
CA HIS A 21 -7.88 -16.96 9.27
C HIS A 21 -7.72 -17.64 7.90
N TYR A 22 -8.76 -17.61 7.07
CA TYR A 22 -8.71 -18.18 5.72
C TYR A 22 -7.55 -17.59 4.88
N LYS A 23 -7.33 -16.27 4.94
CA LYS A 23 -6.21 -15.65 4.23
C LYS A 23 -4.85 -16.00 4.85
N GLY A 24 -4.80 -16.17 6.17
CA GLY A 24 -3.63 -16.66 6.89
C GLY A 24 -3.22 -18.06 6.45
N GLU A 25 -4.17 -18.99 6.39
CA GLU A 25 -3.95 -20.36 5.92
C GLU A 25 -3.50 -20.42 4.46
N GLN A 26 -4.08 -19.59 3.59
CA GLN A 26 -3.63 -19.49 2.19
C GLN A 26 -2.15 -19.06 2.10
N LEU A 27 -1.74 -18.06 2.87
CA LEU A 27 -0.33 -17.61 2.90
C LEU A 27 0.58 -18.66 3.53
N ALA A 28 0.16 -19.30 4.62
CA ALA A 28 0.93 -20.37 5.26
C ALA A 28 1.20 -21.54 4.30
N ASN A 29 0.22 -21.91 3.47
CA ASN A 29 0.40 -22.93 2.44
C ASN A 29 1.38 -22.50 1.34
N ILE A 30 1.38 -21.22 0.93
CA ILE A 30 2.34 -20.69 -0.05
C ILE A 30 3.76 -20.76 0.53
N PHE A 31 3.92 -20.43 1.80
CA PHE A 31 5.21 -20.42 2.50
C PHE A 31 5.48 -21.70 3.30
N LYS A 32 4.88 -22.85 2.95
CA LYS A 32 5.08 -24.11 3.68
C LYS A 32 6.55 -24.57 3.74
N GLU A 33 7.33 -24.23 2.71
CA GLU A 33 8.77 -24.50 2.62
C GLU A 33 9.60 -23.59 3.54
N SER A 34 8.97 -22.63 4.22
CA SER A 34 9.63 -21.82 5.25
C SER A 34 9.93 -22.61 6.53
N GLU A 35 9.53 -23.89 6.63
CA GLU A 35 9.75 -24.75 7.80
C GLU A 35 9.20 -24.14 9.10
N GLY A 36 8.04 -23.48 9.02
CA GLY A 36 7.39 -22.85 10.17
C GLY A 36 7.93 -21.46 10.53
N ARG A 37 8.89 -20.93 9.76
CA ARG A 37 9.42 -19.57 9.97
C ARG A 37 8.41 -18.48 9.63
N PHE A 38 7.42 -18.74 8.76
CA PHE A 38 6.35 -17.79 8.49
C PHE A 38 5.13 -18.04 9.40
N GLN A 39 4.78 -17.03 10.18
CA GLN A 39 3.55 -16.97 10.97
C GLN A 39 2.60 -15.90 10.43
N HIS A 40 1.35 -15.90 10.89
CA HIS A 40 0.43 -14.81 10.57
C HIS A 40 -0.33 -14.33 11.80
N VAL A 41 -0.61 -13.03 11.82
CA VAL A 41 -1.40 -12.37 12.86
C VAL A 41 -2.68 -11.84 12.23
N ILE A 42 -3.81 -12.04 12.91
CA ILE A 42 -5.10 -11.55 12.42
C ILE A 42 -5.24 -10.07 12.80
N VAL A 43 -5.41 -9.23 11.79
CA VAL A 43 -5.76 -7.82 11.92
C VAL A 43 -6.96 -7.59 11.01
N GLU A 44 -8.17 -7.72 11.58
CA GLU A 44 -9.43 -7.66 10.83
C GLU A 44 -9.65 -6.27 10.20
N ASP A 45 -9.42 -5.23 11.00
CA ASP A 45 -9.50 -3.83 10.60
C ASP A 45 -8.25 -3.08 11.03
N MET A 46 -7.47 -2.66 10.03
CA MET A 46 -6.23 -1.92 10.24
C MET A 46 -6.45 -0.47 10.70
N THR A 47 -7.67 0.05 10.58
CA THR A 47 -7.97 1.45 10.91
C THR A 47 -8.18 1.68 12.41
N ILE A 48 -8.32 0.61 13.19
CA ILE A 48 -8.51 0.65 14.63
C ILE A 48 -7.16 0.94 15.32
N ASP A 49 -7.14 1.89 16.26
CA ASP A 49 -5.94 2.15 17.08
C ASP A 49 -5.62 0.91 17.92
N GLY A 50 -4.35 0.51 17.93
CA GLY A 50 -3.91 -0.70 18.64
C GLY A 50 -4.11 -2.01 17.88
N ALA A 51 -4.66 -1.96 16.66
CA ALA A 51 -4.87 -3.16 15.83
C ALA A 51 -3.57 -3.94 15.53
N PHE A 52 -2.41 -3.28 15.64
CA PHE A 52 -1.10 -3.87 15.36
C PHE A 52 -0.25 -4.09 16.61
N ASP A 53 -0.75 -3.80 17.82
CA ASP A 53 0.06 -3.81 19.04
C ASP A 53 0.73 -5.17 19.29
N GLU A 54 0.00 -6.27 19.08
CA GLU A 54 0.57 -7.62 19.17
C GLU A 54 1.51 -7.95 18.01
N ALA A 55 1.21 -7.45 16.80
CA ALA A 55 1.94 -7.78 15.58
C ALA A 55 3.31 -7.11 15.49
N VAL A 56 3.57 -6.06 16.27
CA VAL A 56 4.83 -5.30 16.26
C VAL A 56 5.75 -5.63 17.44
N LYS A 57 5.38 -6.55 18.33
CA LYS A 57 6.24 -6.96 19.45
C LYS A 57 7.45 -7.74 18.97
N ASP A 58 8.60 -7.46 19.58
CA ASP A 58 9.86 -8.19 19.35
C ASP A 58 10.38 -8.14 17.90
N VAL A 59 10.01 -7.12 17.10
CA VAL A 59 10.44 -6.98 15.70
C VAL A 59 11.48 -5.87 15.54
N GLN A 60 12.39 -6.01 14.56
CA GLN A 60 13.44 -5.01 14.29
C GLN A 60 13.16 -4.15 13.04
N GLY A 61 12.21 -4.57 12.20
CA GLY A 61 11.78 -3.80 11.04
C GLY A 61 10.32 -4.07 10.68
N VAL A 62 9.67 -3.07 10.08
CA VAL A 62 8.27 -3.16 9.65
C VAL A 62 8.14 -2.82 8.18
N LEU A 63 7.44 -3.67 7.42
CA LEU A 63 7.02 -3.41 6.05
C LEU A 63 5.52 -3.10 6.03
N HIS A 64 5.18 -1.82 5.94
CA HIS A 64 3.79 -1.39 5.81
C HIS A 64 3.35 -1.43 4.33
N LEU A 65 2.81 -2.58 3.94
CA LEU A 65 2.29 -2.84 2.58
C LEU A 65 0.77 -2.59 2.45
N ALA A 66 0.06 -2.37 3.57
CA ALA A 66 -1.39 -2.43 3.61
C ALA A 66 -2.03 -1.06 3.37
N CYS A 67 -2.63 -0.87 2.20
CA CYS A 67 -3.40 0.32 1.86
C CYS A 67 -4.58 -0.10 0.97
N PRO A 68 -5.79 0.49 1.11
CA PRO A 68 -6.84 0.30 0.13
C PRO A 68 -6.29 0.67 -1.25
N THR A 69 -6.42 -0.25 -2.21
CA THR A 69 -5.91 -0.06 -3.57
C THR A 69 -7.04 -0.29 -4.57
N THR A 70 -7.91 0.71 -4.70
CA THR A 70 -9.02 0.73 -5.66
C THR A 70 -9.21 2.14 -6.19
N PHE A 71 -9.56 2.26 -7.47
CA PHE A 71 -9.98 3.51 -8.09
C PHE A 71 -11.49 3.73 -8.01
N ILE A 72 -12.21 2.72 -7.49
CA ILE A 72 -13.66 2.71 -7.38
C ILE A 72 -14.00 3.00 -5.92
N ALA A 73 -14.49 4.21 -5.70
CA ALA A 73 -15.07 4.69 -4.45
C ALA A 73 -16.12 5.75 -4.81
N ASP A 74 -17.21 5.86 -4.05
CA ASP A 74 -18.15 6.96 -4.23
C ASP A 74 -17.59 8.21 -3.55
N ASP A 75 -17.37 8.12 -2.24
CA ASP A 75 -16.80 9.19 -1.43
C ASP A 75 -15.26 9.10 -1.35
N PRO A 76 -14.51 10.21 -1.52
CA PRO A 76 -13.06 10.22 -1.29
C PRO A 76 -12.65 9.67 0.08
N GLN A 77 -13.49 9.84 1.11
CA GLN A 77 -13.20 9.37 2.47
C GLN A 77 -13.20 7.85 2.60
N GLU A 78 -13.85 7.11 1.70
CA GLU A 78 -13.75 5.65 1.63
C GLU A 78 -12.33 5.18 1.30
N LEU A 79 -11.49 6.05 0.72
CA LEU A 79 -10.09 5.78 0.42
C LEU A 79 -9.15 6.52 1.38
N ILE A 80 -9.39 7.81 1.60
CA ILE A 80 -8.54 8.68 2.41
C ILE A 80 -8.56 8.24 3.88
N GLY A 81 -9.75 8.03 4.45
CA GLY A 81 -9.91 7.65 5.85
C GLY A 81 -9.15 6.37 6.21
N PRO A 82 -9.40 5.24 5.51
CA PRO A 82 -8.70 4.00 5.82
C PRO A 82 -7.20 4.05 5.50
N ALA A 83 -6.77 4.78 4.47
CA ALA A 83 -5.34 4.94 4.16
C ALA A 83 -4.61 5.70 5.28
N LEU A 84 -5.18 6.82 5.74
CA LEU A 84 -4.64 7.61 6.85
C LEU A 84 -4.66 6.82 8.16
N ASN A 85 -5.83 6.32 8.56
CA ASN A 85 -5.99 5.66 9.85
C ASN A 85 -5.22 4.34 9.91
N GLY A 86 -5.14 3.59 8.81
CA GLY A 86 -4.32 2.38 8.74
C GLY A 86 -2.82 2.65 8.84
N THR A 87 -2.36 3.75 8.23
CA THR A 87 -0.97 4.19 8.35
C THR A 87 -0.67 4.60 9.79
N LEU A 88 -1.49 5.48 10.36
CA LEU A 88 -1.30 5.99 11.73
C LEU A 88 -1.41 4.89 12.79
N SER A 89 -2.34 3.94 12.63
CA SER A 89 -2.50 2.82 13.56
C SER A 89 -1.21 2.01 13.68
N VAL A 90 -0.59 1.64 12.55
CA VAL A 90 0.68 0.90 12.55
C VAL A 90 1.80 1.71 13.22
N LEU A 91 1.97 2.98 12.85
CA LEU A 91 3.05 3.80 13.38
C LEU A 91 2.90 4.05 14.89
N ARG A 92 1.67 4.23 15.37
CA ARG A 92 1.38 4.37 16.81
C ARG A 92 1.63 3.07 17.57
N SER A 93 1.26 1.91 17.00
CA SER A 93 1.59 0.61 17.61
C SER A 93 3.10 0.42 17.73
N ILE A 94 3.87 0.79 16.70
CA ILE A 94 5.34 0.73 16.72
C ILE A 94 5.88 1.62 17.86
N GLU A 95 5.43 2.87 17.93
CA GLU A 95 5.88 3.82 18.94
C GLU A 95 5.61 3.33 20.38
N LYS A 96 4.44 2.72 20.61
CA LYS A 96 4.03 2.26 21.95
C LYS A 96 4.67 0.92 22.34
N HIS A 97 4.88 0.02 21.39
CA HIS A 97 5.11 -1.41 21.69
C HIS A 97 6.37 -2.02 21.07
N ALA A 98 7.08 -1.30 20.20
CA ALA A 98 8.17 -1.88 19.43
C ALA A 98 9.49 -1.08 19.59
N PRO A 99 10.11 -1.08 20.77
CA PRO A 99 11.33 -0.31 21.08
C PRO A 99 12.61 -0.84 20.42
N ASP A 100 12.53 -1.91 19.63
CA ASP A 100 13.66 -2.46 18.87
C ASP A 100 13.55 -2.22 17.35
N VAL A 101 12.43 -1.64 16.89
CA VAL A 101 12.23 -1.30 15.47
C VAL A 101 13.20 -0.21 15.08
N ARG A 102 14.01 -0.46 14.05
CA ARG A 102 14.98 0.51 13.52
C ARG A 102 14.53 1.15 12.22
N ARG A 103 13.71 0.44 11.45
CA ARG A 103 13.27 0.87 10.12
C ARG A 103 11.84 0.49 9.84
N VAL A 104 11.09 1.45 9.31
CA VAL A 104 9.77 1.26 8.71
C VAL A 104 9.88 1.50 7.21
N VAL A 105 9.55 0.49 6.41
CA VAL A 105 9.41 0.63 4.96
C VAL A 105 7.92 0.79 4.64
N TYR A 106 7.55 1.96 4.12
CA TYR A 106 6.19 2.31 3.75
C TYR A 106 5.98 2.14 2.25
N THR A 107 4.98 1.34 1.87
CA THR A 107 4.63 1.17 0.45
C THR A 107 3.64 2.24 0.02
N SER A 108 4.19 3.31 -0.53
CA SER A 108 3.42 4.36 -1.19
C SER A 108 3.10 3.94 -2.64
N SER A 109 3.11 4.89 -3.56
CA SER A 109 2.90 4.69 -4.99
C SER A 109 3.40 5.90 -5.75
N ALA A 110 3.78 5.73 -7.01
CA ALA A 110 4.00 6.85 -7.92
C ALA A 110 2.79 7.80 -7.99
N ALA A 111 1.58 7.34 -7.63
CA ALA A 111 0.40 8.18 -7.44
C ALA A 111 0.56 9.32 -6.42
N ALA A 112 1.47 9.18 -5.43
CA ALA A 112 1.77 10.23 -4.47
C ALA A 112 2.68 11.33 -5.04
N ILE A 113 3.38 11.05 -6.15
CA ILE A 113 4.42 11.91 -6.75
C ILE A 113 3.96 12.50 -8.09
N ILE A 114 3.46 11.66 -9.01
CA ILE A 114 3.14 12.05 -10.39
C ILE A 114 1.93 12.98 -10.40
N ASP A 115 2.20 14.26 -10.65
CA ASP A 115 1.21 15.32 -10.78
C ASP A 115 0.92 15.61 -12.26
N GLU A 116 -0.30 15.33 -12.70
CA GLU A 116 -0.72 15.53 -14.10
C GLU A 116 -1.04 16.99 -14.47
N GLY A 117 -0.96 17.91 -13.51
CA GLY A 117 -0.97 19.34 -13.75
C GLY A 117 0.38 19.87 -14.23
N LYS A 118 1.45 19.06 -14.15
CA LYS A 118 2.78 19.41 -14.65
C LYS A 118 2.92 19.09 -16.15
N PRO A 119 3.80 19.80 -16.88
CA PRO A 119 4.02 19.55 -18.31
C PRO A 119 4.45 18.11 -18.62
N LEU A 120 4.08 17.62 -19.80
CA LEU A 120 4.58 16.34 -20.32
C LEU A 120 6.12 16.34 -20.37
N GLY A 121 6.71 15.21 -19.98
CA GLY A 121 8.17 15.06 -19.90
C GLY A 121 8.80 15.60 -18.61
N THR A 122 7.99 16.05 -17.64
CA THR A 122 8.50 16.41 -16.31
C THR A 122 9.22 15.23 -15.66
N ILE A 123 10.43 15.49 -15.16
CA ILE A 123 11.20 14.56 -14.34
C ILE A 123 10.80 14.79 -12.89
N PHE A 124 10.22 13.77 -12.28
CA PHE A 124 9.83 13.80 -10.87
C PHE A 124 10.94 13.24 -9.98
N THR A 125 11.02 13.76 -8.76
CA THR A 125 11.99 13.43 -7.72
C THR A 125 11.27 13.13 -6.39
N ASP A 126 12.03 12.71 -5.37
CA ASP A 126 11.48 12.40 -4.04
C ASP A 126 10.97 13.66 -3.29
N ASP A 127 11.28 14.86 -3.79
CA ASP A 127 10.77 16.13 -3.26
C ASP A 127 9.40 16.51 -3.84
N ASP A 128 8.94 15.82 -4.87
CA ASP A 128 7.69 16.12 -5.57
C ASP A 128 6.47 15.46 -4.93
N TRP A 129 5.35 16.19 -4.91
CA TRP A 129 4.06 15.70 -4.45
C TRP A 129 2.98 15.95 -5.50
N ASN A 130 2.00 15.04 -5.55
CA ASN A 130 0.80 15.17 -6.38
C ASN A 130 -0.23 16.11 -5.77
N GLU A 131 0.08 17.42 -5.76
CA GLU A 131 -0.77 18.46 -5.19
C GLU A 131 -2.07 18.62 -5.97
N LEU A 132 -2.05 18.43 -7.29
CA LEU A 132 -3.26 18.49 -8.10
C LEU A 132 -4.32 17.51 -7.59
N SER A 133 -3.95 16.27 -7.27
CA SER A 133 -4.94 15.28 -6.85
C SER A 133 -5.57 15.62 -5.50
N VAL A 134 -4.81 16.23 -4.58
CA VAL A 134 -5.35 16.73 -3.31
C VAL A 134 -6.36 17.84 -3.58
N LYS A 135 -5.97 18.83 -4.39
CA LYS A 135 -6.83 19.95 -4.77
C LYS A 135 -8.11 19.51 -5.49
N GLU A 136 -8.00 18.55 -6.42
CA GLU A 136 -9.13 17.99 -7.15
C GLU A 136 -10.16 17.34 -6.21
N VAL A 137 -9.69 16.66 -5.15
CA VAL A 137 -10.58 16.10 -4.13
C VAL A 137 -11.22 17.20 -3.29
N GLU A 138 -10.47 18.24 -2.90
CA GLU A 138 -11.00 19.38 -2.14
C GLU A 138 -12.08 20.14 -2.92
N GLU A 139 -11.88 20.35 -4.22
CA GLU A 139 -12.80 21.13 -5.07
C GLU A 139 -13.99 20.30 -5.58
N LYS A 140 -13.78 19.04 -5.95
CA LYS A 140 -14.79 18.22 -6.65
C LYS A 140 -15.38 17.11 -5.79
N GLY A 141 -14.79 16.80 -4.64
CA GLY A 141 -15.26 15.75 -3.73
C GLY A 141 -15.50 14.42 -4.45
N LYS A 142 -16.76 13.94 -4.42
CA LYS A 142 -17.17 12.68 -5.07
C LYS A 142 -16.86 12.63 -6.57
N ASN A 143 -16.84 13.79 -7.24
CA ASN A 143 -16.61 13.91 -8.67
C ASN A 143 -15.12 13.94 -9.07
N ALA A 144 -14.20 13.78 -8.12
CA ALA A 144 -12.75 13.83 -8.38
C ALA A 144 -12.17 12.57 -9.08
N GLY A 145 -13.01 11.58 -9.42
CA GLY A 145 -12.59 10.39 -10.19
C GLY A 145 -11.35 9.69 -9.62
N LYS A 146 -10.32 9.49 -10.45
CA LYS A 146 -9.05 8.84 -10.08
C LYS A 146 -8.25 9.62 -9.02
N HIS A 147 -8.49 10.92 -8.86
CA HIS A 147 -7.80 11.74 -7.88
C HIS A 147 -8.14 11.34 -6.44
N LYS A 148 -9.28 10.69 -6.20
CA LYS A 148 -9.65 10.17 -4.87
C LYS A 148 -8.60 9.19 -4.33
N TYR A 149 -8.16 8.25 -5.16
CA TYR A 149 -7.09 7.30 -4.81
C TYR A 149 -5.72 7.98 -4.74
N ARG A 150 -5.41 8.87 -5.69
CA ARG A 150 -4.11 9.55 -5.70
C ARG A 150 -3.93 10.43 -4.47
N ALA A 151 -4.96 11.20 -4.10
CA ALA A 151 -4.97 12.00 -2.88
C ALA A 151 -4.83 11.14 -1.62
N SER A 152 -5.47 9.96 -1.55
CA SER A 152 -5.31 9.08 -0.39
C SER A 152 -3.86 8.62 -0.20
N LYS A 153 -3.13 8.37 -1.31
CA LYS A 153 -1.69 8.07 -1.26
C LYS A 153 -0.85 9.25 -0.79
N VAL A 154 -1.09 10.45 -1.32
CA VAL A 154 -0.40 11.68 -0.90
C VAL A 154 -0.58 11.92 0.60
N LEU A 155 -1.84 11.92 1.07
CA LEU A 155 -2.17 12.26 2.44
C LEU A 155 -1.66 11.21 3.44
N ALA A 156 -1.78 9.91 3.11
CA ALA A 156 -1.28 8.84 3.96
C ALA A 156 0.26 8.87 4.09
N GLU A 157 0.98 9.12 3.00
CA GLU A 157 2.44 9.23 3.05
C GLU A 157 2.90 10.48 3.81
N ARG A 158 2.24 11.63 3.62
CA ARG A 158 2.50 12.85 4.42
C ARG A 158 2.30 12.59 5.91
N ALA A 159 1.25 11.87 6.27
CA ALA A 159 1.01 11.48 7.66
C ALA A 159 2.12 10.56 8.18
N ALA A 160 2.59 9.60 7.38
CA ALA A 160 3.70 8.73 7.75
C ALA A 160 4.98 9.53 8.02
N TRP A 161 5.37 10.43 7.11
CA TRP A 161 6.52 11.31 7.31
C TRP A 161 6.36 12.24 8.51
N SER A 162 5.16 12.74 8.78
CA SER A 162 4.87 13.59 9.93
C SER A 162 5.08 12.84 11.25
N GLU A 163 4.57 11.61 11.37
CA GLU A 163 4.79 10.77 12.55
C GLU A 163 6.27 10.37 12.70
N ALA A 164 6.92 9.97 11.61
CA ALA A 164 8.33 9.61 11.61
C ALA A 164 9.23 10.76 12.12
N LYS A 165 8.89 12.02 11.81
CA LYS A 165 9.64 13.20 12.26
C LYS A 165 9.43 13.54 13.75
N LYS A 166 8.34 13.07 14.37
CA LYS A 166 8.03 13.34 15.78
C LYS A 166 8.79 12.41 16.73
N GLN A 167 9.10 11.21 16.26
CA GLN A 167 9.88 10.22 16.98
C GLN A 167 11.36 10.26 16.56
N GLY A 168 12.24 9.59 17.32
CA GLY A 168 13.69 9.57 17.06
C GLY A 168 14.29 8.17 17.13
N HIS A 169 13.45 7.13 17.07
CA HIS A 169 13.81 5.75 17.33
C HIS A 169 14.04 4.93 16.04
N TRP A 170 13.18 5.10 15.02
CA TRP A 170 13.27 4.41 13.73
C TRP A 170 13.37 5.38 12.55
N ASP A 171 13.87 4.92 11.40
CA ASP A 171 13.83 5.66 10.14
C ASP A 171 12.68 5.21 9.24
N LEU A 172 12.16 6.13 8.42
CA LEU A 172 11.13 5.84 7.42
C LEU A 172 11.78 5.77 6.04
N VAL A 173 11.45 4.71 5.30
CA VAL A 173 11.75 4.59 3.87
C VAL A 173 10.44 4.44 3.12
N ALA A 174 10.12 5.38 2.25
CA ALA A 174 8.99 5.24 1.34
C ALA A 174 9.45 4.59 0.03
N ILE A 175 8.67 3.64 -0.47
CA ILE A 175 8.83 3.07 -1.81
C ILE A 175 7.62 3.45 -2.66
N HIS A 176 7.84 3.85 -3.92
CA HIS A 176 6.79 4.37 -4.82
C HIS A 176 6.65 3.52 -6.08
N PRO A 177 6.06 2.31 -6.01
CA PRO A 177 5.81 1.51 -7.18
C PRO A 177 4.90 2.22 -8.20
N VAL A 178 5.17 1.95 -9.48
CA VAL A 178 4.25 2.19 -10.60
C VAL A 178 3.35 0.96 -10.79
N VAL A 179 2.89 0.69 -12.02
CA VAL A 179 2.16 -0.54 -12.35
C VAL A 179 3.07 -1.76 -12.11
N THR A 180 2.76 -2.53 -11.07
CA THR A 180 3.47 -3.78 -10.75
C THR A 180 2.89 -4.94 -11.56
N LEU A 181 3.69 -5.50 -12.47
CA LEU A 181 3.34 -6.67 -13.27
C LEU A 181 4.25 -7.85 -12.91
N GLY A 182 3.69 -9.05 -12.89
CA GLY A 182 4.44 -10.28 -12.62
C GLY A 182 3.53 -11.47 -12.27
N PRO A 183 4.12 -12.67 -12.08
CA PRO A 183 3.39 -13.86 -11.68
C PRO A 183 2.65 -13.66 -10.36
N ILE A 184 1.40 -14.10 -10.29
CA ILE A 184 0.60 -14.03 -9.06
C ILE A 184 0.95 -15.24 -8.18
N ILE A 185 1.40 -14.98 -6.95
CA ILE A 185 1.77 -16.03 -5.99
C ILE A 185 0.57 -16.58 -5.21
N HIS A 186 -0.54 -15.85 -5.13
CA HIS A 186 -1.72 -16.26 -4.37
C HIS A 186 -2.77 -16.93 -5.28
N PRO A 187 -3.62 -17.83 -4.73
CA PRO A 187 -4.68 -18.45 -5.51
C PRO A 187 -5.67 -17.41 -6.07
N VAL A 188 -5.85 -17.43 -7.39
CA VAL A 188 -6.86 -16.65 -8.11
C VAL A 188 -7.71 -17.64 -8.90
N SER A 189 -8.99 -17.78 -8.53
CA SER A 189 -9.91 -18.69 -9.22
C SER A 189 -10.77 -18.00 -10.26
N ARG A 190 -10.84 -16.66 -10.25
CA ARG A 190 -11.62 -15.86 -11.19
C ARG A 190 -11.05 -14.44 -11.35
N PRO A 191 -11.29 -13.76 -12.48
CA PRO A 191 -10.73 -12.44 -12.76
C PRO A 191 -11.04 -11.36 -11.70
N SER A 192 -12.20 -11.43 -11.04
CA SER A 192 -12.58 -10.48 -9.99
C SER A 192 -11.72 -10.58 -8.72
N GLN A 193 -10.86 -11.59 -8.61
CA GLN A 193 -9.89 -11.75 -7.52
C GLN A 193 -8.49 -11.24 -7.89
N LEU A 194 -8.29 -10.76 -9.11
CA LEU A 194 -7.02 -10.14 -9.50
C LEU A 194 -6.78 -8.86 -8.71
N ASN A 195 -5.53 -8.59 -8.37
CA ASN A 195 -5.15 -7.27 -7.89
C ASN A 195 -5.34 -6.23 -9.02
N THR A 196 -5.43 -4.95 -8.66
CA THR A 196 -5.76 -3.86 -9.58
C THR A 196 -4.85 -3.81 -10.80
N SER A 197 -3.52 -3.91 -10.63
CA SER A 197 -2.55 -3.84 -11.73
C SER A 197 -2.71 -4.98 -12.72
N ILE A 198 -2.85 -6.22 -12.23
CA ILE A 198 -3.05 -7.37 -13.12
C ILE A 198 -4.46 -7.37 -13.71
N SER A 199 -5.47 -6.87 -13.00
CA SER A 199 -6.82 -6.71 -13.54
C SER A 199 -6.86 -5.71 -14.69
N MET A 200 -6.09 -4.61 -14.63
CA MET A 200 -5.94 -3.67 -15.75
C MET A 200 -5.38 -4.38 -16.98
N LEU A 201 -4.26 -5.10 -16.81
CA LEU A 201 -3.65 -5.87 -17.91
C LEU A 201 -4.61 -6.93 -18.47
N TYR A 202 -5.30 -7.67 -17.59
CA TYR A 202 -6.28 -8.67 -17.97
C TYR A 202 -7.42 -8.08 -18.81
N ASN A 203 -7.94 -6.89 -18.44
CA ASN A 203 -9.03 -6.24 -19.17
C ASN A 203 -8.60 -5.81 -20.58
N ILE A 204 -7.38 -5.28 -20.72
CA ILE A 204 -6.78 -4.94 -22.02
C ILE A 204 -6.67 -6.18 -22.91
N ILE A 205 -6.10 -7.28 -22.38
CA ILE A 205 -5.85 -8.50 -23.16
C ILE A 205 -7.16 -9.25 -23.49
N SER A 206 -8.10 -9.31 -22.55
CA SER A 206 -9.36 -10.05 -22.69
C SER A 206 -10.38 -9.37 -23.62
N LYS A 207 -10.00 -8.26 -24.27
CA LYS A 207 -10.85 -7.47 -25.19
C LYS A 207 -12.16 -6.98 -24.58
N LYS A 208 -12.28 -6.93 -23.24
CA LYS A 208 -13.45 -6.33 -22.59
C LYS A 208 -13.51 -4.80 -22.80
N ASP A 209 -12.37 -4.19 -23.17
CA ASP A 209 -12.25 -2.78 -23.56
C ASP A 209 -11.96 -2.59 -25.07
N ALA A 210 -12.24 -3.59 -25.93
CA ALA A 210 -11.87 -3.51 -27.34
C ALA A 210 -12.88 -2.72 -28.19
N GLU A 211 -12.65 -1.41 -28.30
CA GLU A 211 -12.30 -0.73 -29.55
C GLU A 211 -11.29 0.38 -29.22
N LEU A 212 -10.04 0.02 -28.92
CA LEU A 212 -8.97 1.01 -28.79
C LEU A 212 -8.22 1.09 -30.12
N SER A 213 -8.41 2.20 -30.82
CA SER A 213 -7.70 2.57 -32.03
C SER A 213 -6.19 2.73 -31.77
N GLN A 214 -5.40 2.60 -32.83
CA GLN A 214 -3.95 2.79 -32.78
C GLN A 214 -3.57 4.20 -32.29
N GLU A 215 -4.44 5.18 -32.50
CA GLU A 215 -4.29 6.57 -32.06
C GLU A 215 -4.50 6.72 -30.55
N GLU A 216 -5.45 6.00 -29.95
CA GLU A 216 -5.70 5.98 -28.51
C GLU A 216 -4.55 5.31 -27.73
N LEU A 217 -3.97 4.25 -28.30
CA LEU A 217 -2.80 3.58 -27.72
C LEU A 217 -1.54 4.47 -27.71
N LEU A 218 -1.44 5.41 -28.65
CA LEU A 218 -0.26 6.25 -28.83
C LEU A 218 -0.37 7.63 -28.18
N THR A 219 -1.56 8.04 -27.74
CA THR A 219 -1.77 9.41 -27.28
C THR A 219 -1.90 9.61 -25.78
N PHE A 220 -2.26 8.60 -24.96
CA PHE A 220 -2.43 8.69 -23.49
C PHE A 220 -2.59 10.14 -22.99
N LYS A 221 -3.66 10.81 -23.45
CA LYS A 221 -4.03 12.17 -23.02
C LYS A 221 -4.91 12.09 -21.78
#